data_AF-A0A0A7A4M6-F1
#
_entry.id   AF-A0A0A7A4M6-F1
#
_cell.length_a   1.000
_cell.length_b   1.000
_cell.length_c   1.000
_cell.angle_alpha   90.00
_cell.angle_beta   90.00
_cell.angle_gamma   90.00
#
_symmetry.space_group_name_H-M   'P 1'
#
loop_
_entity.id
_entity.type
_entity.pdbx_description
1 polymer ?
#
loop_
_entity_poly.entity_id
_entity_poly.type
_entity_poly.pdbx_seq_one_letter_code
_entity_poly.pdbx_strand_id
1 'polypeptide(L)'
;MSGVTANDLRTAEATVRSREENEFTDWFSLWGPWHAVLKRTEADRWAQAEEQKYEMLENEYSQRVADRLKASGLSGDADAEREAGAQVMRETEQQIYRQLTDEVLA
;
A
#
# COMPACT_ATOMS: atom_id res chain seq x y z
N MET A 1 0.91 6.97 38.13
CA MET A 1 1.70 7.54 37.01
C MET A 1 1.70 6.52 35.88
N SER A 2 1.69 6.98 34.62
CA SER A 2 1.59 6.12 33.42
C SER A 2 2.86 5.30 33.10
N GLY A 3 3.99 5.58 33.77
CA GLY A 3 5.28 4.91 33.49
C GLY A 3 6.03 5.47 32.28
N VAL A 4 5.44 6.44 31.55
CA VAL A 4 6.07 7.11 30.40
C VAL A 4 7.07 8.17 30.88
N THR A 5 8.30 8.10 30.38
CA THR A 5 9.37 9.04 30.70
C THR A 5 9.50 10.15 29.66
N ALA A 6 10.21 11.22 30.02
CA ALA A 6 10.57 12.27 29.07
C ALA A 6 11.45 11.76 27.92
N ASN A 7 12.19 10.67 28.12
CA ASN A 7 12.98 10.07 27.05
C ASN A 7 12.09 9.35 26.04
N ASP A 8 11.08 8.62 26.52
CA ASP A 8 10.12 7.92 25.66
C ASP A 8 9.39 8.89 24.73
N LEU A 9 9.04 10.08 25.23
CA LEU A 9 8.42 11.14 24.43
C LEU A 9 9.33 11.60 23.29
N ARG A 10 10.63 11.83 23.57
CA ARG A 10 11.60 12.24 22.53
C ARG A 10 11.83 11.15 21.49
N THR A 11 11.93 9.89 21.94
CA THR A 11 12.10 8.74 21.03
C THR A 11 10.86 8.55 20.15
N ALA A 12 9.66 8.67 20.72
CA ALA A 12 8.41 8.59 19.98
C ALA A 12 8.30 9.72 18.93
N GLU A 13 8.61 10.96 19.31
CA GLU A 13 8.61 12.09 18.37
C GLU A 13 9.57 11.85 17.20
N ALA A 14 10.81 11.45 17.47
CA ALA A 14 11.80 11.19 16.42
C ALA A 14 11.34 10.06 15.48
N THR A 15 10.71 9.03 16.03
CA THR A 15 10.19 7.89 15.27
C THR A 15 9.02 8.31 14.38
N VAL A 16 8.08 9.11 14.91
CA VAL A 16 6.94 9.60 14.13
C VAL A 16 7.43 10.48 12.99
N ARG A 17 8.32 11.46 13.25
CA ARG A 17 8.86 12.33 12.20
C ARG A 17 9.56 11.53 11.11
N SER A 18 10.37 10.54 11.50
CA SER A 18 11.06 9.68 10.54
C SER A 18 10.08 8.88 9.68
N ARG A 19 9.04 8.26 10.28
CA ARG A 19 8.06 7.50 9.49
C ARG A 19 7.16 8.39 8.66
N GLU A 20 6.79 9.56 9.15
CA GLU A 20 6.02 10.55 8.40
C GLU A 20 6.76 10.93 7.11
N GLU A 21 8.06 11.22 7.18
CA GLU A 21 8.87 11.55 6.01
C GLU A 21 8.93 10.41 4.97
N ASN A 22 8.96 9.15 5.41
CA ASN A 22 9.20 8.00 4.54
C ASN A 22 7.93 7.26 4.08
N GLU A 23 6.86 7.29 4.88
CA GLU A 23 5.70 6.41 4.71
C GLU A 23 4.39 7.21 4.53
N PHE A 24 4.36 8.52 4.88
CA PHE A 24 3.09 9.25 4.93
C PHE A 24 2.37 9.31 3.59
N THR A 25 3.07 9.58 2.50
CA THR A 25 2.40 9.73 1.20
C THR A 25 1.85 8.40 0.69
N ASP A 26 2.54 7.28 0.99
CA ASP A 26 2.04 5.94 0.70
C ASP A 26 0.85 5.58 1.58
N TRP A 27 0.89 5.93 2.86
CA TRP A 27 -0.24 5.77 3.77
C TRP A 27 -1.45 6.60 3.33
N PHE A 28 -1.21 7.85 2.91
CA PHE A 28 -2.25 8.78 2.47
C PHE A 28 -2.92 8.32 1.18
N SER A 29 -2.15 7.77 0.23
CA SER A 29 -2.70 7.26 -1.02
C SER A 29 -3.68 6.09 -0.84
N LEU A 30 -3.58 5.35 0.27
CA LEU A 30 -4.51 4.29 0.66
C LEU A 30 -5.61 4.74 1.63
N TRP A 31 -5.64 6.01 2.02
CA TRP A 31 -6.53 6.49 3.07
C TRP A 31 -7.98 6.61 2.55
N GLY A 32 -8.93 5.95 3.24
CA GLY A 32 -10.33 5.90 2.81
C GLY A 32 -10.99 7.26 2.55
N PRO A 33 -10.80 8.29 3.42
CA PRO A 33 -11.26 9.64 3.16
C PRO A 33 -10.65 10.28 1.90
N TRP A 34 -9.39 9.99 1.59
CA TRP A 34 -8.76 10.46 0.36
C TRP A 34 -9.42 9.80 -0.88
N HIS A 35 -9.65 8.49 -0.85
CA HIS A 35 -10.42 7.81 -1.91
C HIS A 35 -11.83 8.37 -2.08
N ALA A 36 -12.48 8.76 -0.99
CA ALA A 36 -13.81 9.37 -1.04
C ALA A 36 -13.79 10.74 -1.74
N VAL A 37 -12.72 11.52 -1.58
CA VAL A 37 -12.51 12.76 -2.34
C VAL A 37 -12.29 12.45 -3.82
N LEU A 38 -11.34 11.56 -4.14
CA LEU A 38 -11.00 11.18 -5.51
C LEU A 38 -12.22 10.69 -6.31
N LYS A 39 -13.04 9.81 -5.72
CA LYS A 39 -14.27 9.31 -6.36
C LYS A 39 -15.27 10.41 -6.74
N ARG A 40 -15.25 11.55 -6.02
CA ARG A 40 -16.19 12.65 -6.23
C ARG A 40 -15.61 13.76 -7.11
N THR A 41 -14.30 14.00 -7.05
CA THR A 41 -13.66 15.12 -7.74
C THR A 41 -12.90 14.70 -9.00
N GLU A 42 -12.35 13.48 -9.01
CA GLU A 42 -11.47 12.94 -10.05
C GLU A 42 -12.02 11.59 -10.57
N ALA A 43 -13.33 11.52 -10.82
CA ALA A 43 -14.03 10.27 -11.11
C ALA A 43 -13.46 9.48 -12.31
N ASP A 44 -13.09 10.17 -13.38
CA ASP A 44 -12.51 9.53 -14.57
C ASP A 44 -11.13 8.94 -14.29
N ARG A 45 -10.27 9.68 -13.56
CA ARG A 45 -8.95 9.20 -13.14
C ARG A 45 -9.06 8.03 -12.15
N TRP A 46 -10.04 8.08 -11.24
CA TRP A 46 -10.35 6.97 -10.34
C TRP A 46 -10.77 5.72 -11.12
N ALA A 47 -11.65 5.87 -12.12
CA ALA A 47 -12.08 4.75 -12.96
C ALA A 47 -10.90 4.13 -13.73
N GLN A 48 -10.01 4.96 -14.27
CA GLN A 48 -8.81 4.51 -14.96
C GLN A 48 -7.87 3.74 -14.01
N ALA A 49 -7.67 4.21 -12.78
CA ALA A 49 -6.86 3.51 -11.78
C ALA A 49 -7.46 2.15 -11.40
N GLU A 50 -8.79 2.05 -11.28
CA GLU A 50 -9.46 0.77 -11.06
C GLU A 50 -9.29 -0.18 -12.24
N GLU A 51 -9.38 0.30 -13.47
CA GLU A 51 -9.13 -0.50 -14.68
C GLU A 51 -7.70 -1.03 -14.71
N GLN A 52 -6.70 -0.18 -14.47
CA GLN A 52 -5.29 -0.60 -14.35
C GLN A 52 -5.09 -1.67 -13.27
N LYS A 53 -5.80 -1.55 -12.14
CA LYS A 53 -5.75 -2.57 -11.08
C LYS A 53 -6.27 -3.90 -11.61
N TYR A 54 -7.42 -3.93 -12.28
CA TYR A 54 -7.94 -5.17 -12.86
C TYR A 54 -7.01 -5.76 -13.91
N GLU A 55 -6.43 -4.95 -14.78
CA GLU A 55 -5.45 -5.40 -15.78
C GLU A 55 -4.21 -6.03 -15.13
N MET A 56 -3.65 -5.42 -14.08
CA MET A 56 -2.51 -5.99 -13.36
C MET A 56 -2.88 -7.29 -12.65
N LEU A 57 -4.10 -7.39 -12.11
CA LEU A 57 -4.58 -8.60 -11.47
C LEU A 57 -4.78 -9.75 -12.46
N GLU A 58 -5.25 -9.46 -13.66
CA GLU A 58 -5.44 -10.46 -14.71
C GLU A 58 -4.09 -10.93 -15.29
N ASN A 59 -3.19 -9.98 -15.58
CA ASN A 59 -2.00 -10.26 -16.36
C ASN A 59 -0.77 -10.65 -15.51
N GLU A 60 -0.61 -10.09 -14.32
CA GLU A 60 0.65 -10.19 -13.56
C GLU A 60 0.52 -10.89 -12.21
N TYR A 61 -0.67 -10.89 -11.60
CA TYR A 61 -0.85 -11.38 -10.22
C TYR A 61 -0.33 -12.80 -10.00
N SER A 62 -0.76 -13.74 -10.84
CA SER A 62 -0.36 -15.16 -10.72
C SER A 62 1.15 -15.33 -10.81
N GLN A 63 1.80 -14.60 -11.73
CA GLN A 63 3.25 -14.66 -11.92
C GLN A 63 3.98 -14.04 -10.73
N ARG A 64 3.56 -12.86 -10.25
CA ARG A 64 4.13 -12.18 -9.09
C ARG A 64 4.03 -13.03 -7.81
N VAL A 65 2.90 -13.71 -7.61
CA VAL A 65 2.72 -14.64 -6.47
C VAL A 65 3.68 -15.83 -6.59
N ALA A 66 3.76 -16.44 -7.77
CA ALA A 66 4.67 -17.57 -8.00
C ALA A 66 6.15 -17.19 -7.78
N ASP A 67 6.58 -16.02 -8.27
CA ASP A 67 7.95 -15.53 -8.11
C ASP A 67 8.28 -15.26 -6.65
N ARG A 68 7.36 -14.67 -5.88
CA ARG A 68 7.53 -14.45 -4.44
C ARG A 68 7.65 -15.78 -3.68
N LEU A 69 6.76 -16.74 -3.93
CA LEU A 69 6.81 -18.05 -3.26
C LEU A 69 8.09 -18.80 -3.58
N LYS A 70 8.54 -18.73 -4.83
CA LYS A 70 9.80 -19.30 -5.27
C LYS A 70 11.00 -18.64 -4.58
N ALA A 71 11.00 -17.31 -4.47
CA ALA A 71 12.07 -16.57 -3.79
C ALA A 71 12.14 -16.89 -2.29
N SER A 72 11.00 -17.15 -1.65
CA SER A 72 10.93 -17.56 -0.24
C SER A 72 11.13 -19.06 -0.01
N GLY A 73 11.15 -19.89 -1.06
CA GLY A 73 11.25 -21.34 -0.96
C GLY A 73 10.02 -22.01 -0.34
N LEU A 74 8.86 -21.36 -0.41
CA LEU A 74 7.60 -21.77 0.24
C LEU A 74 6.53 -22.24 -0.76
N SER A 75 6.92 -22.59 -1.99
CA SER A 75 5.98 -23.11 -2.99
C SER A 75 5.28 -24.38 -2.50
N GLY A 76 3.95 -24.44 -2.60
CA GLY A 76 3.14 -25.57 -2.15
C GLY A 76 2.69 -25.50 -0.69
N ASP A 77 3.09 -24.46 0.06
CA ASP A 77 2.52 -24.16 1.37
C ASP A 77 1.27 -23.27 1.18
N ALA A 78 0.11 -23.78 1.58
CA ALA A 78 -1.18 -23.11 1.34
C ALA A 78 -1.35 -21.81 2.13
N ASP A 79 -0.72 -21.69 3.31
CA ASP A 79 -0.79 -20.46 4.10
C ASP A 79 0.17 -19.41 3.54
N ALA A 80 1.35 -19.84 3.08
CA ALA A 80 2.29 -18.98 2.35
C ALA A 80 1.70 -18.47 1.03
N GLU A 81 1.00 -19.33 0.28
CA GLU A 81 0.29 -18.94 -0.95
C GLU A 81 -0.76 -17.85 -0.68
N ARG A 82 -1.52 -17.99 0.40
CA ARG A 82 -2.53 -16.99 0.79
C ARG A 82 -1.89 -15.66 1.18
N GLU A 83 -0.83 -15.68 1.99
CA GLU A 83 -0.13 -14.47 2.41
C GLU A 83 0.57 -13.78 1.22
N ALA A 84 1.23 -14.56 0.35
CA ALA A 84 1.88 -14.04 -0.85
C ALA A 84 0.87 -13.35 -1.78
N GLY A 85 -0.31 -13.96 -1.98
CA GLY A 85 -1.41 -13.35 -2.71
C GLY A 85 -1.86 -12.02 -2.10
N ALA A 86 -2.15 -12.00 -0.80
CA ALA A 86 -2.55 -10.78 -0.10
C ALA A 86 -1.49 -9.68 -0.13
N GLN A 87 -0.20 -10.05 -0.13
CA GLN A 87 0.90 -9.10 -0.26
C GLN A 87 0.99 -8.51 -1.67
N VAL A 88 0.89 -9.34 -2.72
CA VAL A 88 0.90 -8.86 -4.11
C VAL A 88 -0.30 -7.95 -4.39
N MET A 89 -1.47 -8.25 -3.84
CA MET A 89 -2.65 -7.36 -3.90
C MET A 89 -2.32 -5.99 -3.31
N ARG A 90 -1.83 -5.95 -2.06
CA ARG A 90 -1.51 -4.71 -1.35
C ARG A 90 -0.45 -3.88 -2.07
N GLU A 91 0.58 -4.52 -2.61
CA GLU A 91 1.65 -3.85 -3.35
C GLU A 91 1.14 -3.25 -4.67
N THR A 92 0.27 -3.98 -5.36
CA THR A 92 -0.35 -3.50 -6.61
C THR A 92 -1.25 -2.28 -6.34
N GLU A 93 -2.10 -2.36 -5.31
CA GLU A 93 -2.95 -1.23 -4.90
C GLU A 93 -2.12 -0.02 -4.46
N GLN A 94 -1.07 -0.24 -3.66
CA GLN A 94 -0.17 0.82 -3.22
C GLN A 94 0.46 1.55 -4.41
N GLN A 95 0.98 0.80 -5.39
CA GLN A 95 1.62 1.38 -6.57
C GLN A 95 0.64 2.25 -7.37
N ILE A 96 -0.55 1.72 -7.66
CA ILE A 96 -1.56 2.40 -8.49
C ILE A 96 -2.10 3.64 -7.79
N TYR A 97 -2.54 3.51 -6.54
CA TYR A 97 -3.12 4.65 -5.83
C TYR A 97 -2.08 5.70 -5.46
N ARG A 98 -0.81 5.30 -5.25
CA ARG A 98 0.28 6.25 -5.07
C ARG A 98 0.47 7.09 -6.33
N GLN A 99 0.56 6.45 -7.49
CA GLN A 99 0.67 7.15 -8.76
C GLN A 99 -0.50 8.11 -8.98
N LEU A 100 -1.75 7.65 -8.79
CA LEU A 100 -2.94 8.50 -8.89
C LEU A 100 -2.88 9.70 -7.94
N THR A 101 -2.43 9.49 -6.70
CA THR A 101 -2.31 10.55 -5.71
C THR A 101 -1.28 11.59 -6.12
N ASP A 102 -0.12 11.16 -6.59
CA ASP A 102 0.94 12.05 -7.08
C ASP A 102 0.46 12.87 -8.30
N GLU A 103 -0.29 12.26 -9.22
CA GLU A 103 -0.85 12.94 -10.40
C GLU A 103 -1.95 13.96 -10.08
N VAL A 104 -2.68 13.77 -8.98
CA VAL A 104 -3.75 14.69 -8.55
C VAL A 104 -3.20 15.84 -7.70
N LEU A 105 -2.10 15.62 -6.97
CA LEU A 105 -1.48 16.63 -6.11
C LEU A 105 -0.39 17.47 -6.81
N ALA A 106 0.05 17.07 -8.00
CA ALA A 106 1.02 17.81 -8.83
C ALA A 106 0.44 19.13 -9.39
#